data_AF-A0A6N7AY32-F1
#
_entry.id   AF-A0A6N7AY32-F1
#
_cell.length_a   1.000
_cell.length_b   1.000
_cell.length_c   1.000
_cell.angle_alpha   90.00
_cell.angle_beta   90.00
_cell.angle_gamma   90.00
#
_symmetry.space_group_name_H-M   'P 1'
#
loop_
_entity.id
_entity.type
_entity.pdbx_description
1 polymer ?
#
loop_
_entity_poly.entity_id
_entity_poly.type
_entity_poly.pdbx_seq_one_letter_code
_entity_poly.pdbx_strand_id
1 'polypeptide(L)'
;DTARIAGIFTEVYHCCLDPEQIEHVIFPELGVGVFTSREPHLLHAGLSGKLVDLSKCIVEHRVKTALADQAEVLRLYRESMIRAIGMLSRAREMQGGLQSIYKDAMDFSGVDGEVHRIMREILARIE
;
A
#
# COMPACT_ATOMS: atom_id res chain seq x y z
N ASP A 1 11.46 15.05 12.18
CA ASP A 1 11.54 16.25 13.04
C ASP A 1 12.46 17.34 12.51
N THR A 2 13.74 17.09 12.27
CA THR A 2 14.68 18.14 11.79
C THR A 2 14.22 18.83 10.50
N ALA A 3 13.75 18.07 9.51
CA ALA A 3 13.23 18.64 8.26
C ALA A 3 12.02 19.55 8.48
N ARG A 4 11.11 19.17 9.38
CA ARG A 4 9.94 19.97 9.76
C ARG A 4 10.34 21.27 10.45
N ILE A 5 11.32 21.22 11.35
CA ILE A 5 11.88 22.41 12.02
C ILE A 5 12.54 23.34 10.99
N ALA A 6 13.22 22.77 10.00
CA ALA A 6 13.83 23.52 8.90
C ALA A 6 12.81 24.04 7.86
N GLY A 7 11.51 23.79 8.03
CA GLY A 7 10.46 24.25 7.12
C GLY A 7 10.42 23.52 5.78
N ILE A 8 11.03 22.34 5.67
CA ILE A 8 11.07 21.54 4.45
C ILE A 8 9.81 20.66 4.38
N PHE A 9 9.10 20.69 3.25
CA PHE A 9 7.97 19.79 3.01
C PHE A 9 8.43 18.33 2.91
N THR A 10 7.71 17.43 3.57
CA THR A 10 8.05 16.00 3.65
C THR A 10 6.83 15.12 3.45
N GLU A 11 6.95 14.12 2.58
CA GLU A 11 5.99 13.05 2.45
C GLU A 11 6.51 11.83 3.24
N VAL A 12 5.67 11.28 4.11
CA VAL A 12 6.03 10.15 4.99
C VAL A 12 5.15 8.96 4.65
N TYR A 13 5.79 7.83 4.34
CA TYR A 13 5.12 6.59 4.01
C TYR A 13 5.39 5.56 5.10
N HIS A 14 4.30 5.05 5.65
CA HIS A 14 4.29 4.08 6.73
C HIS A 14 4.12 2.66 6.20
N CYS A 15 4.59 1.67 6.96
CA CYS A 15 4.39 0.27 6.63
C CYS A 15 2.90 -0.06 6.62
N CYS A 16 2.42 -0.74 5.58
CA CYS A 16 1.01 -1.16 5.50
C CYS A 16 0.63 -2.19 6.58
N LEU A 17 1.61 -2.87 7.17
CA LEU A 17 1.40 -3.87 8.22
C LEU A 17 1.57 -3.30 9.63
N ASP A 18 2.33 -2.21 9.77
CA ASP A 18 2.54 -1.49 11.03
C ASP A 18 2.48 0.03 10.77
N PRO A 19 1.31 0.68 10.95
CA PRO A 19 1.15 2.09 10.67
C PRO A 19 2.02 3.02 11.52
N GLU A 20 2.54 2.57 12.66
CA GLU A 20 3.46 3.38 13.48
C GLU A 20 4.87 3.38 12.91
N GLN A 21 5.23 2.37 12.11
CA GLN A 21 6.54 2.21 11.51
C GLN A 21 6.67 3.02 10.20
N ILE A 22 7.54 4.03 10.22
CA ILE A 22 7.92 4.78 9.02
C ILE A 22 8.88 3.94 8.15
N GLU A 23 8.60 3.82 6.85
CA GLU A 23 9.45 3.08 5.90
C GLU A 23 10.14 3.97 4.88
N HIS A 24 9.43 4.96 4.33
CA HIS A 24 9.96 5.83 3.29
C HIS A 24 9.67 7.30 3.60
N VAL A 25 10.60 8.16 3.20
CA VAL A 25 10.45 9.62 3.33
C VAL A 25 10.90 10.25 2.03
N ILE A 26 10.07 11.14 1.47
CA ILE A 26 10.38 11.89 0.25
C ILE A 26 10.42 13.38 0.60
N PHE A 27 11.41 14.07 0.04
CA PHE A 27 11.62 15.51 0.11
C PHE A 27 11.50 16.09 -1.30
N PRO A 28 10.29 16.38 -1.80
CA PRO A 28 10.08 16.78 -3.19
C PRO A 28 10.89 18.01 -3.60
N GLU A 29 10.95 19.03 -2.73
CA GLU A 29 11.70 20.27 -2.96
C GLU A 29 13.20 20.06 -3.11
N LEU A 30 13.75 18.99 -2.51
CA LEU A 30 15.16 18.64 -2.58
C LEU A 30 15.46 17.64 -3.71
N GLY A 31 14.44 17.03 -4.32
CA GLY A 31 14.61 15.93 -5.25
C GLY A 31 15.24 14.68 -4.60
N VAL A 32 15.06 14.50 -3.28
CA VAL A 32 15.68 13.43 -2.49
C VAL A 32 14.60 12.52 -1.90
N GLY A 33 14.84 11.21 -1.94
CA GLY A 33 14.01 10.22 -1.24
C GLY A 33 14.88 9.21 -0.49
N VAL A 34 14.41 8.79 0.68
CA VAL A 34 15.01 7.73 1.49
C VAL A 34 14.03 6.57 1.54
N PHE A 35 14.48 5.41 1.08
CA PHE A 35 13.65 4.22 0.95
C PHE A 35 14.27 3.06 1.72
N THR A 36 13.50 2.49 2.65
CA THR A 36 13.83 1.22 3.30
C THR A 36 13.65 0.06 2.32
N SER A 37 14.62 -0.85 2.26
CA SER A 37 14.49 -2.13 1.56
C SER A 37 14.65 -3.25 2.57
N ARG A 38 13.54 -3.87 2.96
CA ARG A 38 13.51 -4.99 3.89
C ARG A 38 12.32 -5.86 3.52
N GLU A 39 12.46 -7.17 3.66
CA GLU A 39 11.33 -8.07 3.49
C GLU A 39 10.12 -7.64 4.36
N PRO A 40 8.89 -7.61 3.82
CA PRO A 40 8.45 -8.05 2.49
C PRO A 40 8.64 -7.01 1.36
N HIS A 41 9.01 -5.78 1.70
CA HIS A 41 9.17 -4.63 0.82
C HIS A 41 10.60 -4.53 0.25
N LEU A 42 10.98 -5.53 -0.57
CA LEU A 42 12.24 -5.48 -1.30
C LEU A 42 12.14 -4.48 -2.46
N LEU A 43 13.06 -3.52 -2.48
CA LEU A 43 13.21 -2.63 -3.63
C LEU A 43 13.78 -3.44 -4.81
N HIS A 44 13.08 -3.41 -5.94
CA HIS A 44 13.47 -4.15 -7.14
C HIS A 44 14.52 -3.36 -7.95
N ALA A 45 15.28 -4.08 -8.78
CA ALA A 45 16.31 -3.49 -9.63
C ALA A 45 15.71 -2.40 -10.55
N GLY A 46 16.28 -1.20 -10.51
CA GLY A 46 15.82 -0.04 -11.31
C GLY A 46 15.89 1.29 -10.57
N LEU A 47 15.91 1.27 -9.24
CA LEU A 47 16.17 2.46 -8.43
C LEU A 47 17.68 2.78 -8.41
N SER A 48 18.06 3.86 -9.08
CA SER A 48 19.40 4.43 -8.97
C SER A 48 19.52 5.22 -7.66
N GLY A 49 20.51 4.91 -6.83
CA GLY A 49 20.73 5.61 -5.58
C GLY A 49 21.91 5.05 -4.79
N LYS A 50 22.16 5.63 -3.61
CA LYS A 50 23.20 5.15 -2.71
C LYS A 50 22.60 4.13 -1.75
N LEU A 51 23.07 2.89 -1.81
CA LEU A 51 22.74 1.88 -0.80
C LEU A 51 23.45 2.23 0.52
N VAL A 52 22.69 2.30 1.59
CA VAL A 52 23.21 2.48 2.96
C VAL A 52 22.80 1.27 3.78
N ASP A 53 23.76 0.40 4.06
CA ASP A 53 23.55 -0.81 4.87
C ASP A 53 23.62 -0.47 6.36
N LEU A 54 22.44 -0.38 6.99
CA LEU A 54 22.30 -0.10 8.42
C LEU A 54 22.37 -1.36 9.30
N SER A 55 22.50 -2.56 8.72
CA SER A 55 22.52 -3.82 9.49
C SER A 55 23.65 -3.86 10.51
N LYS A 56 24.80 -3.25 10.17
CA LYS A 56 25.99 -3.15 11.02
C LYS A 56 25.82 -2.23 12.22
N CYS A 57 24.81 -1.36 12.19
CA CYS A 57 24.50 -0.43 13.29
C CYS A 57 23.52 -1.03 14.30
N ILE A 58 23.01 -2.24 14.06
CA ILE A 58 22.09 -2.91 14.98
C ILE A 58 22.89 -3.55 16.12
N VAL A 59 22.74 -3.01 17.33
CA VAL A 59 23.44 -3.50 18.52
C VAL A 59 22.96 -4.91 18.88
N GLU A 60 23.90 -5.87 18.95
CA GLU A 60 23.70 -7.30 19.22
C GLU A 60 22.81 -7.64 20.45
N HIS A 61 22.67 -6.71 21.39
CA HIS A 61 22.02 -6.95 22.68
C HIS A 61 20.51 -7.28 22.57
N ARG A 62 19.87 -6.99 21.43
CA ARG A 62 18.45 -7.34 21.18
C ARG A 62 18.26 -8.63 20.36
N VAL A 63 19.33 -9.24 19.85
CA VAL A 63 19.25 -10.27 18.79
C VAL A 63 19.49 -11.70 19.31
N LYS A 64 20.14 -11.87 20.46
CA LYS A 64 20.67 -13.19 20.89
C LYS A 64 19.67 -14.19 21.49
N THR A 65 18.43 -13.81 21.80
CA THR A 65 17.54 -14.67 22.62
C THR A 65 16.51 -15.53 21.88
N ALA A 66 16.40 -15.53 20.54
CA ALA A 66 15.30 -16.28 19.89
C ALA A 66 15.55 -16.72 18.42
N LEU A 67 16.77 -17.13 18.05
CA LEU A 67 17.09 -17.39 16.64
C LEU A 67 16.32 -18.55 15.99
N ALA A 68 15.99 -19.61 16.74
CA ALA A 68 15.28 -20.77 16.20
C ALA A 68 13.77 -20.49 15.99
N ASP A 69 13.13 -19.86 16.99
CA ASP A 69 11.70 -19.48 16.91
C ASP A 69 11.43 -18.45 15.81
N GLN A 70 12.41 -17.57 15.54
CA GLN A 70 12.30 -16.55 14.50
C GLN A 70 12.22 -17.13 13.08
N ALA A 71 12.92 -18.22 12.79
CA ALA A 71 12.92 -18.81 11.45
C ALA A 71 11.55 -19.41 11.10
N GLU A 72 10.94 -20.12 12.05
CA GLU A 72 9.62 -20.71 11.88
C GLU A 72 8.52 -19.64 11.80
N VAL A 73 8.58 -18.63 12.67
CA VAL A 73 7.66 -17.48 12.61
C VAL A 73 7.76 -16.78 11.26
N LEU A 74 8.98 -16.55 10.75
CA LEU A 74 9.19 -15.94 9.43
C LEU A 74 8.64 -16.80 8.30
N ARG A 75 8.80 -18.13 8.38
CA ARG A 75 8.23 -19.06 7.40
C ARG A 75 6.70 -18.99 7.38
N LEU A 76 6.06 -19.09 8.55
CA LEU A 76 4.60 -19.01 8.69
C LEU A 76 4.04 -17.66 8.23
N TYR A 77 4.77 -16.58 8.51
CA TYR A 77 4.45 -15.24 8.01
C TYR A 77 4.45 -15.20 6.48
N ARG A 78 5.54 -15.65 5.83
CA ARG A 78 5.66 -15.69 4.36
C ARG A 78 4.55 -16.51 3.71
N GLU A 79 4.29 -17.70 4.25
CA GLU A 79 3.23 -18.57 3.73
C GLU A 79 1.84 -17.95 3.86
N SER A 80 1.58 -17.28 4.98
CA SER A 80 0.31 -16.58 5.20
C SER A 80 0.14 -15.41 4.23
N MET A 81 1.19 -14.63 3.98
CA MET A 81 1.18 -13.56 2.98
C MET A 81 0.90 -14.09 1.57
N ILE A 82 1.58 -15.16 1.15
CA ILE A 82 1.35 -15.79 -0.17
C ILE A 82 -0.10 -16.26 -0.31
N ARG A 83 -0.63 -16.94 0.72
CA ARG A 83 -2.03 -17.39 0.72
C ARG A 83 -3.01 -16.21 0.62
N ALA A 84 -2.80 -15.16 1.42
CA ALA A 84 -3.66 -13.98 1.41
C ALA A 84 -3.67 -13.30 0.03
N ILE A 85 -2.50 -13.11 -0.58
CA ILE A 85 -2.37 -12.56 -1.94
C ILE A 85 -3.13 -13.45 -2.94
N GLY A 86 -2.97 -14.77 -2.86
CA GLY A 86 -3.69 -15.71 -3.73
C GLY A 86 -5.21 -15.63 -3.59
N MET A 87 -5.71 -15.48 -2.36
CA MET A 87 -7.15 -15.30 -2.10
C MET A 87 -7.67 -13.98 -2.69
N LEU A 88 -6.93 -12.88 -2.53
CA LEU A 88 -7.29 -11.58 -3.10
C LEU A 88 -7.31 -11.61 -4.64
N SER A 89 -6.34 -12.27 -5.26
CA SER A 89 -6.30 -12.45 -6.72
C SER A 89 -7.53 -13.21 -7.22
N ARG A 90 -7.89 -14.32 -6.56
CA ARG A 90 -9.10 -15.08 -6.91
C ARG A 90 -10.39 -14.27 -6.70
N ALA A 91 -10.47 -13.50 -5.62
CA ALA A 91 -11.61 -12.61 -5.38
C ALA A 91 -11.75 -11.57 -6.51
N ARG A 92 -10.63 -10.98 -6.95
CA ARG A 92 -10.60 -10.02 -8.06
C ARG A 92 -11.03 -10.67 -9.39
N GLU A 93 -10.59 -11.88 -9.67
CA GLU A 93 -11.01 -12.63 -10.88
C GLU A 93 -12.52 -12.90 -10.87
N MET A 94 -13.06 -13.41 -9.76
CA MET A 94 -14.50 -13.65 -9.61
C MET A 94 -15.31 -12.36 -9.74
N GLN A 95 -14.84 -11.27 -9.12
CA GLN A 95 -15.46 -9.96 -9.23
C GLN A 95 -15.45 -9.48 -10.69
N GLY A 96 -14.35 -9.67 -11.41
CA GLY A 96 -14.26 -9.33 -12.83
C GLY A 96 -15.28 -10.11 -13.68
N GLY A 97 -15.41 -11.42 -13.43
CA GLY A 97 -16.43 -12.24 -14.10
C GLY A 97 -17.86 -11.76 -13.82
N LEU A 98 -18.17 -11.45 -12.56
CA LEU A 98 -19.48 -10.93 -12.17
C LEU A 98 -19.77 -9.57 -12.81
N GLN A 99 -18.78 -8.66 -12.81
CA GLN A 99 -18.89 -7.36 -13.45
C GLN A 99 -19.14 -7.48 -14.96
N SER A 100 -18.55 -8.47 -15.64
CA SER A 100 -18.83 -8.73 -17.05
C SER A 100 -20.29 -9.11 -17.27
N ILE A 101 -20.83 -10.05 -16.48
CA ILE A 101 -22.22 -10.48 -16.57
C ILE A 101 -23.17 -9.31 -16.32
N TYR A 102 -22.90 -8.51 -15.28
CA TYR A 102 -23.69 -7.32 -14.98
C TYR A 102 -23.64 -6.31 -16.10
N LYS A 103 -22.46 -6.05 -16.66
CA LYS A 103 -22.32 -5.13 -17.80
C LYS A 103 -23.16 -5.60 -19.00
N ASP A 104 -23.17 -6.89 -19.29
CA ASP A 104 -23.92 -7.41 -20.44
C ASP A 104 -25.44 -7.45 -20.19
N ALA A 105 -25.86 -7.61 -18.94
CA ALA A 105 -27.27 -7.71 -18.56
C ALA A 105 -27.91 -6.36 -18.17
N MET A 106 -27.12 -5.31 -18.00
CA MET A 106 -27.58 -4.01 -17.48
C MET A 106 -28.05 -3.08 -18.60
N ASP A 107 -29.25 -2.54 -18.47
CA ASP A 107 -29.72 -1.42 -19.30
C ASP A 107 -29.15 -0.10 -18.78
N PHE A 108 -27.94 0.23 -19.22
CA PHE A 108 -27.27 1.48 -18.85
C PHE A 108 -28.07 2.71 -19.30
N SER A 109 -28.77 2.64 -20.44
CA SER A 109 -29.56 3.78 -20.94
C SER A 109 -30.75 4.08 -20.03
N GLY A 110 -31.45 3.03 -19.56
CA GLY A 110 -32.54 3.16 -18.60
C GLY A 110 -32.07 3.71 -17.25
N VAL A 111 -30.94 3.20 -16.75
CA VAL A 111 -30.34 3.68 -15.49
C VAL A 111 -29.92 5.15 -15.61
N ASP A 112 -29.24 5.53 -16.68
CA ASP A 112 -28.87 6.91 -16.94
C ASP A 112 -30.12 7.81 -17.04
N GLY A 113 -31.20 7.32 -17.64
CA GLY A 113 -32.49 8.02 -17.69
C GLY A 113 -33.04 8.35 -16.30
N GLU A 114 -33.04 7.38 -15.39
CA GLU A 114 -33.49 7.58 -14.01
C GLU A 114 -32.57 8.51 -13.22
N VAL A 115 -31.25 8.39 -13.40
CA VAL A 115 -30.28 9.33 -12.81
C VAL A 115 -30.59 10.76 -13.24
N HIS A 116 -30.77 11.01 -14.54
CA HIS A 116 -31.12 12.34 -15.03
C HIS A 116 -32.47 12.84 -14.50
N ARG A 117 -33.47 11.96 -14.35
CA ARG A 117 -34.76 12.33 -13.75
C ARG A 117 -34.58 12.79 -12.30
N ILE A 118 -33.88 12.00 -11.48
CA ILE A 118 -33.62 12.31 -10.08
C ILE A 118 -32.80 13.60 -9.96
N MET A 119 -31.77 13.80 -10.79
CA MET A 119 -30.98 15.04 -10.78
C MET A 119 -31.84 16.26 -11.07
N ARG A 120 -32.75 16.20 -12.07
CA ARG A 120 -33.68 17.30 -12.35
C ARG A 120 -34.59 17.60 -11.14
N GLU A 121 -35.11 16.57 -10.48
CA GLU A 121 -35.95 16.75 -9.28
C GLU A 121 -35.19 17.38 -8.11
N ILE A 122 -33.92 17.02 -7.91
CA ILE A 122 -33.09 17.61 -6.86
C ILE A 122 -32.79 19.07 -7.17
N LEU A 123 -32.36 19.37 -8.40
CA LEU A 123 -32.02 20.74 -8.80
C LEU A 123 -33.23 21.68 -8.73
N ALA A 124 -34.41 21.21 -9.14
CA ALA A 124 -35.65 21.98 -9.05
C ALA A 124 -36.13 22.26 -7.61
N ARG A 125 -35.51 21.65 -6.59
CA ARG A 125 -35.78 21.92 -5.17
C ARG A 125 -34.74 22.84 -4.52
N ILE A 126 -33.66 23.14 -5.24
CA ILE A 126 -32.59 24.03 -4.79
C ILE A 126 -32.79 25.44 -5.37
N GLU A 127 -33.53 25.56 -6.48
CA GLU A 127 -34.14 26.81 -6.97
C GLU A 127 -35.42 27.18 -6.20
#